data_AF-R7FWN0-F1
#
_entry.id   AF-R7FWN0-F1
#
_cell.length_a   1.000
_cell.length_b   1.000
_cell.length_c   1.000
_cell.angle_alpha   90.00
_cell.angle_beta   90.00
_cell.angle_gamma   90.00
#
_symmetry.space_group_name_H-M   'P 1'
#
loop_
_entity.id
_entity.type
_entity.pdbx_description
1 polymer ?
#
loop_
_entity_poly.entity_id
_entity_poly.type
_entity_poly.pdbx_seq_one_letter_code
_entity_poly.pdbx_strand_id
1 'polypeptide(L)'
;MKRFLSVILTFAMLIMTLASCGGSRKKVDISGAKSLSEINGTGAIIAAQSGTFHLQAMNEQMNGVTKKEYKDFSALLMALKSGSIDGYIAEEPTAFVVTLKDDTIAYLPFVNNKKGFSVTGDDTGIAVAFKKDSPLVEKVNTILDAVSEDTKLELMNQIFEVCKDTEKELNLTYALTSDNTDTSNGTLKISMECAYEPFNWTQTTAANGAVPIKGSSNTYANGYDVQMAKYIAAELGMSLEIVANEWDSLIPAVQSGAVDGIIAGMSPTEERKQEVDFTNCYYRSNLVIIYNK
;
A
#
# COMPACT_ATOMS: atom_id res chain seq x y z
N MET A 1 -37.17 72.68 12.60
CA MET A 1 -37.39 72.39 11.17
C MET A 1 -36.22 71.57 10.63
N LYS A 2 -36.52 70.40 10.03
CA LYS A 2 -35.66 69.48 9.24
C LYS A 2 -34.58 68.70 10.06
N ARG A 3 -34.81 67.42 10.44
CA ARG A 3 -34.63 66.15 9.67
C ARG A 3 -33.13 65.79 9.52
N PHE A 4 -32.58 64.61 9.85
CA PHE A 4 -33.06 63.22 9.70
C PHE A 4 -32.12 62.20 10.41
N LEU A 5 -32.72 61.16 11.01
CA LEU A 5 -32.36 59.72 11.00
C LEU A 5 -31.05 59.14 11.60
N SER A 6 -31.25 57.98 12.25
CA SER A 6 -30.31 56.86 12.55
C SER A 6 -29.64 56.95 13.94
N VAL A 7 -29.71 55.99 14.87
CA VAL A 7 -29.84 54.53 14.79
C VAL A 7 -30.57 54.04 16.07
N ILE A 8 -31.60 53.21 15.90
CA ILE A 8 -32.30 52.51 16.98
C ILE A 8 -32.19 51.00 16.71
N LEU A 9 -31.95 50.24 17.78
CA LEU A 9 -32.08 48.78 17.93
C LEU A 9 -31.05 47.88 17.21
N THR A 10 -30.06 47.40 17.97
CA THR A 10 -29.73 45.97 17.97
C THR A 10 -29.16 45.57 19.33
N PHE A 11 -30.06 45.18 20.24
CA PHE A 11 -29.72 44.40 21.42
C PHE A 11 -30.26 42.98 21.17
N ALA A 12 -29.51 41.97 21.59
CA ALA A 12 -29.83 40.54 21.56
C ALA A 12 -29.61 39.78 20.22
N MET A 13 -28.38 39.33 20.00
CA MET A 13 -28.07 37.93 19.60
C MET A 13 -26.55 37.74 19.68
N LEU A 14 -26.04 37.41 20.86
CA LEU A 14 -24.66 36.93 21.01
C LEU A 14 -24.58 35.91 22.15
N ILE A 15 -25.42 34.87 22.10
CA ILE A 15 -25.27 33.65 22.91
C ILE A 15 -25.71 32.47 22.04
N MET A 16 -24.90 31.40 22.08
CA MET A 16 -25.02 30.10 21.39
C MET A 16 -24.38 30.01 19.99
N THR A 17 -23.07 29.71 19.96
CA THR A 17 -22.57 28.36 19.62
C THR A 17 -21.10 28.25 20.07
N LEU A 18 -20.88 27.99 21.36
CA LEU A 18 -19.69 27.30 21.84
C LEU A 18 -20.14 25.95 22.37
N ALA A 19 -20.14 24.93 21.51
CA ALA A 19 -20.02 23.52 21.87
C ALA A 19 -19.90 22.66 20.59
N SER A 20 -18.71 22.65 19.99
CA SER A 20 -18.21 21.41 19.37
C SER A 20 -16.68 21.38 19.44
N CYS A 21 -16.14 21.72 20.61
CA CYS A 21 -14.80 21.29 20.98
C CYS A 21 -14.96 19.91 21.65
N GLY A 22 -14.48 18.85 21.00
CA GLY A 22 -14.21 17.57 21.67
C GLY A 22 -15.23 16.43 21.50
N GLY A 23 -16.26 16.55 20.67
CA GLY A 23 -17.12 15.41 20.34
C GLY A 23 -16.40 14.44 19.40
N SER A 24 -15.81 13.36 19.93
CA SER A 24 -15.34 12.26 19.09
C SER A 24 -16.47 11.83 18.14
N ARG A 25 -16.20 11.74 16.83
CA ARG A 25 -17.21 11.33 15.85
C ARG A 25 -17.78 9.96 16.25
N LYS A 26 -19.10 9.79 16.16
CA LYS A 26 -19.73 8.49 16.41
C LYS A 26 -19.22 7.48 15.37
N LYS A 27 -18.47 6.48 15.84
CA LYS A 27 -17.95 5.37 15.04
C LYS A 27 -19.11 4.55 14.46
N VAL A 28 -19.01 4.20 13.18
CA VAL A 28 -19.89 3.21 12.56
C VAL A 28 -19.21 1.85 12.72
N ASP A 29 -19.85 0.96 13.47
CA ASP A 29 -19.33 -0.39 13.67
C ASP A 29 -19.60 -1.25 12.44
N ILE A 30 -18.52 -1.67 11.78
CA ILE A 30 -18.53 -2.56 10.60
C ILE A 30 -18.02 -3.97 10.93
N SER A 31 -17.69 -4.27 12.18
CA SER A 31 -17.00 -5.51 12.59
C SER A 31 -17.79 -6.80 12.28
N GLY A 32 -19.11 -6.70 12.22
CA GLY A 32 -20.00 -7.83 11.92
C GLY A 32 -20.24 -8.08 10.42
N ALA A 33 -19.75 -7.20 9.53
CA ALA A 33 -20.08 -7.25 8.11
C ALA A 33 -19.41 -8.45 7.42
N LYS A 34 -20.21 -9.24 6.70
CA LYS A 34 -19.77 -10.46 5.99
C LYS A 34 -19.67 -10.27 4.48
N SER A 35 -20.09 -9.12 3.97
CA SER A 35 -19.97 -8.73 2.57
C SER A 35 -19.96 -7.22 2.40
N LEU A 36 -19.50 -6.73 1.24
CA LEU A 36 -19.56 -5.30 0.90
C LEU A 36 -20.98 -4.74 0.97
N SER A 37 -22.00 -5.53 0.60
CA SER A 37 -23.40 -5.10 0.65
C SER A 37 -23.88 -4.75 2.06
N GLU A 38 -23.31 -5.37 3.09
CA GLU A 38 -23.64 -5.08 4.50
C GLU A 38 -22.97 -3.81 5.01
N ILE A 39 -21.94 -3.30 4.32
CA ILE A 39 -21.30 -2.01 4.60
C ILE A 39 -22.00 -0.88 3.83
N ASN A 40 -22.55 -1.19 2.65
CA ASN A 40 -23.23 -0.20 1.83
C ASN A 40 -24.44 0.41 2.57
N GLY A 41 -24.54 1.74 2.55
CA GLY A 41 -25.60 2.49 3.22
C GLY A 41 -25.42 2.70 4.73
N THR A 42 -24.34 2.16 5.33
CA THR A 42 -24.07 2.34 6.78
C THR A 42 -23.63 3.75 7.15
N GLY A 43 -23.17 4.55 6.17
CA GLY A 43 -22.56 5.86 6.42
C GLY A 43 -21.13 5.79 6.96
N ALA A 44 -20.53 4.58 7.08
CA ALA A 44 -19.16 4.40 7.53
C ALA A 44 -18.18 5.25 6.72
N ILE A 45 -17.14 5.76 7.38
CA ILE A 45 -16.05 6.47 6.73
C ILE A 45 -15.01 5.44 6.29
N ILE A 46 -14.97 5.12 4.99
CA ILE A 46 -14.02 4.17 4.41
C ILE A 46 -12.96 4.95 3.65
N ALA A 47 -11.71 4.48 3.73
CA ALA A 47 -10.60 5.10 3.03
C ALA A 47 -9.79 4.13 2.18
N ALA A 48 -9.04 4.71 1.23
CA ALA A 48 -8.07 4.01 0.41
C ALA A 48 -6.91 4.95 0.06
N GLN A 49 -5.79 4.38 -0.39
CA GLN A 49 -4.64 5.16 -0.86
C GLN A 49 -4.95 5.80 -2.22
N SER A 50 -4.61 7.06 -2.40
CA SER A 50 -4.77 7.78 -3.66
C SER A 50 -4.02 7.10 -4.81
N GLY A 51 -4.62 7.13 -5.99
CA GLY A 51 -3.99 6.59 -7.20
C GLY A 51 -3.84 5.07 -7.20
N THR A 52 -4.61 4.31 -6.42
CA THR A 52 -4.58 2.83 -6.37
C THR A 52 -5.88 2.19 -6.82
N PHE A 53 -5.83 0.89 -7.16
CA PHE A 53 -7.05 0.12 -7.41
C PHE A 53 -7.94 0.04 -6.15
N HIS A 54 -7.39 0.11 -4.93
CA HIS A 54 -8.19 0.22 -3.70
C HIS A 54 -9.16 1.40 -3.74
N LEU A 55 -8.67 2.56 -4.19
CA LEU A 55 -9.48 3.75 -4.33
C LEU A 55 -10.53 3.59 -5.44
N GLN A 56 -10.14 3.03 -6.58
CA GLN A 56 -11.08 2.73 -7.66
C GLN A 56 -12.21 1.81 -7.17
N ALA A 57 -11.86 0.69 -6.52
CA ALA A 57 -12.80 -0.27 -5.96
C ALA A 57 -13.71 0.36 -4.90
N MET A 58 -13.18 1.22 -4.02
CA MET A 58 -14.00 2.00 -3.09
C MET A 58 -15.00 2.90 -3.82
N ASN A 59 -14.54 3.61 -4.84
CA ASN A 59 -15.32 4.59 -5.57
C ASN A 59 -16.46 3.93 -6.36
N GLU A 60 -16.18 2.80 -7.01
CA GLU A 60 -17.13 2.12 -7.90
C GLU A 60 -18.06 1.16 -7.16
N GLN A 61 -17.60 0.51 -6.09
CA GLN A 61 -18.30 -0.65 -5.51
C GLN A 61 -18.91 -0.39 -4.13
N MET A 62 -18.49 0.69 -3.45
CA MET A 62 -19.01 1.04 -2.13
C MET A 62 -19.96 2.24 -2.20
N ASN A 63 -21.22 2.02 -1.85
CA ASN A 63 -22.30 3.00 -1.95
C ASN A 63 -22.83 3.38 -0.57
N GLY A 64 -23.16 4.65 -0.35
CA GLY A 64 -23.67 5.12 0.93
C GLY A 64 -22.67 5.04 2.10
N VAL A 65 -21.37 4.98 1.78
CA VAL A 65 -20.26 5.22 2.70
C VAL A 65 -19.71 6.63 2.47
N THR A 66 -19.08 7.22 3.48
CA THR A 66 -18.26 8.43 3.31
C THR A 66 -16.87 8.00 2.85
N LYS A 67 -16.40 8.51 1.72
CA LYS A 67 -15.11 8.12 1.12
C LYS A 67 -14.02 9.12 1.50
N LYS A 68 -12.85 8.62 1.89
CA LYS A 68 -11.65 9.45 2.12
C LYS A 68 -10.44 8.86 1.40
N GLU A 69 -9.52 9.73 1.05
CA GLU A 69 -8.27 9.34 0.41
C GLU A 69 -7.09 9.80 1.24
N TYR A 70 -6.03 9.01 1.23
CA TYR A 70 -4.78 9.31 1.93
C TYR A 70 -3.60 9.00 1.00
N LYS A 71 -2.47 9.65 1.27
CA LYS A 71 -1.25 9.54 0.45
C LYS A 71 -0.61 8.15 0.49
N ASP A 72 -0.62 7.50 1.66
CA ASP A 72 0.10 6.25 1.91
C ASP A 72 -0.60 5.40 2.99
N PHE A 73 -0.18 4.14 3.13
CA PHE A 73 -0.74 3.21 4.11
C PHE A 73 -0.44 3.57 5.57
N SER A 74 0.65 4.28 5.84
CA SER A 74 0.96 4.75 7.19
C SER A 74 -0.07 5.82 7.64
N ALA A 75 -0.43 6.73 6.75
CA ALA A 75 -1.47 7.74 6.97
C ALA A 75 -2.85 7.12 7.13
N LEU A 76 -3.19 6.06 6.37
CA LEU A 76 -4.42 5.29 6.55
C LEU A 76 -4.48 4.64 7.94
N LEU A 77 -3.41 3.98 8.37
CA LEU A 77 -3.35 3.35 9.69
C LEU A 77 -3.47 4.38 10.82
N MET A 78 -2.79 5.53 10.72
CA MET A 78 -2.93 6.63 11.69
C MET A 78 -4.35 7.20 11.72
N ALA A 79 -4.98 7.36 10.54
CA ALA A 79 -6.36 7.80 10.43
C ALA A 79 -7.32 6.81 11.11
N LEU A 80 -7.06 5.51 10.97
CA LEU A 80 -7.84 4.47 11.63
C LEU A 80 -7.67 4.51 13.16
N LYS A 81 -6.43 4.57 13.64
CA LYS A 81 -6.11 4.62 15.08
C LYS A 81 -6.64 5.87 15.77
N SER A 82 -6.63 7.00 15.08
CA SER A 82 -7.22 8.25 15.60
C SER A 82 -8.75 8.28 15.57
N GLY A 83 -9.39 7.29 14.93
CA GLY A 83 -10.83 7.29 14.72
C GLY A 83 -11.29 8.32 13.68
N SER A 84 -10.40 8.76 12.78
CA SER A 84 -10.76 9.66 11.67
C SER A 84 -11.52 8.96 10.55
N ILE A 85 -11.37 7.64 10.47
CA ILE A 85 -12.06 6.71 9.56
C ILE A 85 -12.60 5.50 10.35
N ASP A 86 -13.55 4.75 9.80
CA ASP A 86 -14.09 3.51 10.37
C ASP A 86 -13.37 2.28 9.80
N GLY A 87 -12.85 2.36 8.58
CA GLY A 87 -11.98 1.34 8.00
C GLY A 87 -11.24 1.83 6.77
N TYR A 88 -10.25 1.07 6.32
CA TYR A 88 -9.58 1.30 5.03
C TYR A 88 -9.35 0.00 4.27
N ILE A 89 -9.30 0.12 2.94
CA ILE A 89 -9.10 -1.00 2.03
C ILE A 89 -7.60 -1.27 1.90
N ALA A 90 -7.22 -2.54 1.98
CA ALA A 90 -5.86 -3.02 1.78
C ALA A 90 -5.89 -4.47 1.29
N GLU A 91 -4.73 -5.02 0.97
CA GLU A 91 -4.53 -6.45 0.75
C GLU A 91 -4.52 -7.22 2.07
N GLU A 92 -4.92 -8.49 1.99
CA GLU A 92 -4.94 -9.41 3.13
C GLU A 92 -3.59 -9.53 3.89
N PRO A 93 -2.40 -9.62 3.25
CA PRO A 93 -1.11 -9.61 3.96
C PRO A 93 -0.84 -8.34 4.76
N THR A 94 -1.19 -7.17 4.21
CA THR A 94 -1.07 -5.90 4.91
C THR A 94 -1.99 -5.87 6.13
N ALA A 95 -3.24 -6.32 5.96
CA ALA A 95 -4.17 -6.44 7.08
C ALA A 95 -3.67 -7.40 8.16
N PHE A 96 -3.13 -8.54 7.77
CA PHE A 96 -2.55 -9.52 8.69
C PHE A 96 -1.43 -8.89 9.53
N VAL A 97 -0.45 -8.23 8.91
CA VAL A 97 0.65 -7.58 9.64
C VAL A 97 0.16 -6.48 10.59
N VAL A 98 -0.82 -5.68 10.17
CA VAL A 98 -1.40 -4.66 11.06
C VAL A 98 -2.02 -5.31 12.30
N THR A 99 -2.75 -6.42 12.14
CA THR A 99 -3.34 -7.14 13.28
C THR A 99 -2.31 -7.88 14.14
N LEU A 100 -1.18 -8.30 13.57
CA LEU A 100 -0.08 -8.89 14.34
C LEU A 100 0.54 -7.87 15.31
N LYS A 101 0.55 -6.59 14.93
CA LYS A 101 1.18 -5.50 15.70
C LYS A 101 0.22 -4.79 16.66
N ASP A 102 -1.08 -4.92 16.46
CA ASP A 102 -2.09 -4.18 17.21
C ASP A 102 -3.36 -5.02 17.39
N ASP A 103 -3.58 -5.51 18.62
CA ASP A 103 -4.71 -6.36 18.97
C ASP A 103 -6.06 -5.61 19.02
N THR A 104 -6.04 -4.28 18.96
CA THR A 104 -7.25 -3.44 18.82
C THR A 104 -7.74 -3.37 17.38
N ILE A 105 -6.93 -3.79 16.41
CA ILE A 105 -7.29 -3.77 14.99
C ILE A 105 -7.71 -5.18 14.54
N ALA A 106 -8.64 -5.24 13.60
CA ALA A 106 -9.03 -6.44 12.88
C ALA A 106 -9.28 -6.10 11.40
N TYR A 107 -9.59 -7.10 10.60
CA TYR A 107 -10.03 -6.89 9.22
C TYR A 107 -11.21 -7.80 8.88
N LEU A 108 -12.01 -7.35 7.92
CA LEU A 108 -13.07 -8.14 7.31
C LEU A 108 -12.46 -9.00 6.21
N PRO A 109 -12.37 -10.35 6.37
CA PRO A 109 -11.65 -11.25 5.48
C PRO A 109 -12.46 -11.53 4.21
N PHE A 110 -12.72 -10.48 3.46
CA PHE A 110 -13.45 -10.53 2.22
C PHE A 110 -12.69 -11.33 1.17
N VAL A 111 -13.43 -12.16 0.43
CA VAL A 111 -12.88 -12.90 -0.71
C VAL A 111 -13.36 -12.25 -1.99
N ASN A 112 -12.42 -11.87 -2.83
CA ASN A 112 -12.68 -11.23 -4.12
C ASN A 112 -13.64 -12.08 -4.96
N ASN A 113 -14.52 -11.44 -5.73
CA ASN A 113 -15.53 -12.08 -6.60
C ASN A 113 -16.50 -13.05 -5.88
N LYS A 114 -16.58 -12.99 -4.54
CA LYS A 114 -17.56 -13.73 -3.75
C LYS A 114 -18.38 -12.79 -2.87
N LYS A 115 -17.81 -12.41 -1.73
CA LYS A 115 -18.45 -11.50 -0.75
C LYS A 115 -17.71 -10.16 -0.63
N GLY A 116 -16.50 -10.09 -1.17
CA GLY A 116 -15.66 -8.91 -1.22
C GLY A 116 -15.82 -8.10 -2.49
N PHE A 117 -14.71 -7.48 -2.88
CA PHE A 117 -14.60 -6.65 -4.07
C PHE A 117 -14.67 -7.49 -5.35
N SER A 118 -15.32 -6.94 -6.37
CA SER A 118 -15.27 -7.44 -7.73
C SER A 118 -13.96 -7.02 -8.35
N VAL A 119 -13.22 -7.97 -8.89
CA VAL A 119 -11.89 -7.76 -9.46
C VAL A 119 -11.78 -8.57 -10.75
N THR A 120 -11.13 -8.00 -11.76
CA THR A 120 -10.94 -8.61 -13.06
C THR A 120 -9.47 -8.61 -13.45
N GLY A 121 -9.04 -9.60 -14.23
CA GLY A 121 -7.66 -9.71 -14.68
C GLY A 121 -6.65 -9.57 -13.53
N ASP A 122 -5.91 -8.47 -13.53
CA ASP A 122 -4.80 -8.21 -12.62
C ASP A 122 -5.04 -7.05 -11.66
N ASP A 123 -6.30 -6.65 -11.46
CA ASP A 123 -6.72 -5.57 -10.57
C ASP A 123 -6.15 -5.69 -9.15
N THR A 124 -5.94 -6.92 -8.66
CA THR A 124 -5.31 -7.21 -7.35
C THR A 124 -4.04 -8.04 -7.47
N GLY A 125 -3.48 -8.09 -8.67
CA GLY A 125 -2.14 -8.59 -8.89
C GLY A 125 -1.11 -7.56 -8.47
N ILE A 126 0.12 -8.01 -8.26
CA ILE A 126 1.29 -7.18 -8.05
C ILE A 126 2.34 -7.61 -9.06
N ALA A 127 2.85 -6.66 -9.85
CA ALA A 127 3.80 -6.91 -10.92
C ALA A 127 4.96 -5.90 -10.89
N VAL A 128 6.05 -6.23 -11.59
CA VAL A 128 7.14 -5.29 -11.82
C VAL A 128 6.77 -4.41 -13.00
N ALA A 129 6.86 -3.08 -12.83
CA ALA A 129 6.64 -2.15 -13.92
C ALA A 129 7.98 -1.69 -14.51
N PHE A 130 8.03 -1.59 -15.83
CA PHE A 130 9.15 -1.04 -16.59
C PHE A 130 8.66 0.05 -17.52
N LYS A 131 9.56 0.91 -17.99
CA LYS A 131 9.25 1.84 -19.09
C LYS A 131 8.71 1.06 -20.29
N LYS A 132 7.77 1.66 -21.05
CA LYS A 132 7.26 1.09 -22.29
C LYS A 132 8.38 0.60 -23.21
N ASP A 133 8.14 -0.54 -23.83
CA ASP A 133 9.02 -1.27 -24.75
C ASP A 133 10.34 -1.73 -24.12
N SER A 134 10.40 -1.83 -22.78
CA SER A 134 11.60 -2.28 -22.08
C SER A 134 11.87 -3.76 -22.37
N PRO A 135 13.12 -4.12 -22.77
CA PRO A 135 13.51 -5.51 -22.96
C PRO A 135 13.61 -6.29 -21.64
N LEU A 136 13.48 -5.62 -20.48
CA LEU A 136 13.52 -6.27 -19.18
C LEU A 136 12.23 -7.03 -18.86
N VAL A 137 11.10 -6.70 -19.48
CA VAL A 137 9.81 -7.37 -19.19
C VAL A 137 9.90 -8.88 -19.44
N GLU A 138 10.35 -9.29 -20.63
CA GLU A 138 10.45 -10.72 -20.98
C GLU A 138 11.50 -11.46 -20.13
N LYS A 139 12.64 -10.81 -19.87
CA LYS A 139 13.70 -11.37 -19.03
C LYS A 139 13.21 -11.60 -17.61
N VAL A 140 12.53 -10.62 -17.03
CA VAL A 140 12.01 -10.71 -15.67
C VAL A 140 10.83 -11.67 -15.59
N ASN A 141 9.97 -11.76 -16.62
CA ASN A 141 8.95 -12.81 -16.68
C ASN A 141 9.58 -14.21 -16.60
N THR A 142 10.65 -14.46 -17.36
CA THR A 142 11.35 -15.75 -17.31
C THR A 142 11.87 -16.06 -15.90
N ILE A 143 12.40 -15.04 -15.20
CA ILE A 143 12.88 -15.18 -13.82
C ILE A 143 11.73 -15.45 -12.85
N LEU A 144 10.63 -14.72 -12.97
CA LEU A 144 9.45 -14.85 -12.09
C LEU A 144 8.72 -16.18 -12.28
N ASP A 145 8.64 -16.67 -13.52
CA ASP A 145 8.00 -17.95 -13.86
C ASP A 145 8.78 -19.16 -13.30
N ALA A 146 10.07 -18.99 -12.98
CA ALA A 146 10.88 -20.01 -12.32
C ALA A 146 10.64 -20.09 -10.80
N VAL A 147 9.98 -19.09 -10.20
CA VAL A 147 9.68 -19.08 -8.76
C VAL A 147 8.36 -19.79 -8.49
N SER A 148 8.43 -20.90 -7.76
CA SER A 148 7.23 -21.69 -7.41
C SER A 148 6.28 -20.93 -6.49
N GLU A 149 4.99 -21.25 -6.55
CA GLU A 149 3.98 -20.68 -5.63
C GLU A 149 4.27 -21.02 -4.17
N ASP A 150 4.81 -22.22 -3.88
CA ASP A 150 5.22 -22.61 -2.53
C ASP A 150 6.37 -21.72 -2.02
N THR A 151 7.34 -21.40 -2.88
CA THR A 151 8.42 -20.46 -2.57
C THR A 151 7.88 -19.06 -2.28
N LYS A 152 6.94 -18.57 -3.09
CA LYS A 152 6.31 -17.26 -2.89
C LYS A 152 5.53 -17.21 -1.58
N LEU A 153 4.79 -18.26 -1.25
CA LEU A 153 4.04 -18.37 0.00
C LEU A 153 4.97 -18.41 1.22
N GLU A 154 6.01 -19.25 1.17
CA GLU A 154 6.97 -19.36 2.27
C GLU A 154 7.74 -18.06 2.47
N LEU A 155 8.13 -17.38 1.40
CA LEU A 155 8.74 -16.05 1.50
C LEU A 155 7.82 -15.08 2.24
N MET A 156 6.52 -15.04 1.92
CA MET A 156 5.57 -14.16 2.63
C MET A 156 5.46 -14.52 4.11
N ASN A 157 5.42 -15.82 4.46
CA ASN A 157 5.43 -16.26 5.86
C ASN A 157 6.69 -15.79 6.60
N GLN A 158 7.85 -15.90 5.97
CA GLN A 158 9.12 -15.42 6.52
C GLN A 158 9.11 -13.90 6.72
N ILE A 159 8.54 -13.15 5.78
CA ILE A 159 8.36 -11.70 5.93
C ILE A 159 7.41 -11.37 7.08
N PHE A 160 6.33 -12.13 7.31
CA PHE A 160 5.48 -11.94 8.48
C PHE A 160 6.23 -12.12 9.80
N GLU A 161 7.15 -13.08 9.88
CA GLU A 161 8.01 -13.25 11.06
C GLU A 161 8.94 -12.04 11.26
N VAL A 162 9.53 -11.51 10.18
CA VAL A 162 10.33 -10.28 10.21
C VAL A 162 9.49 -9.08 10.68
N CYS A 163 8.23 -8.97 10.24
CA CYS A 163 7.36 -7.87 10.62
C CYS A 163 7.03 -7.83 12.12
N LYS A 164 7.22 -8.92 12.89
CA LYS A 164 6.98 -8.91 14.35
C LYS A 164 7.93 -7.98 15.09
N ASP A 165 9.17 -7.88 14.61
CA ASP A 165 10.19 -6.95 15.11
C ASP A 165 11.20 -6.70 13.98
N THR A 166 10.96 -5.64 13.21
CA THR A 166 11.67 -5.36 11.95
C THR A 166 13.16 -5.11 12.15
N GLU A 167 13.56 -4.64 13.32
CA GLU A 167 14.95 -4.28 13.64
C GLU A 167 15.74 -5.44 14.26
N LYS A 168 15.05 -6.50 14.69
CA LYS A 168 15.68 -7.68 15.28
C LYS A 168 16.15 -8.62 14.18
N GLU A 169 17.46 -8.84 14.12
CA GLU A 169 18.06 -9.85 13.24
C GLU A 169 17.58 -11.26 13.60
N LEU A 170 16.98 -11.94 12.64
CA LEU A 170 16.43 -13.29 12.79
C LEU A 170 17.36 -14.37 12.21
N ASN A 171 18.40 -14.01 11.45
CA ASN A 171 19.32 -14.94 10.77
C ASN A 171 18.60 -15.97 9.88
N LEU A 172 17.57 -15.52 9.17
CA LEU A 172 16.77 -16.39 8.29
C LEU A 172 17.57 -16.80 7.05
N THR A 173 17.37 -18.05 6.62
CA THR A 173 17.62 -18.44 5.24
C THR A 173 16.29 -18.30 4.50
N TYR A 174 16.19 -17.30 3.62
CA TYR A 174 14.96 -17.09 2.85
C TYR A 174 14.68 -18.28 1.92
N ALA A 175 13.41 -18.57 1.67
CA ALA A 175 13.02 -19.60 0.71
C ALA A 175 13.33 -19.16 -0.74
N LEU A 176 13.28 -17.85 -1.00
CA LEU A 176 13.69 -17.27 -2.26
C LEU A 176 15.18 -16.90 -2.19
N THR A 177 16.02 -17.68 -2.85
CA THR A 177 17.47 -17.44 -2.95
C THR A 177 17.94 -17.63 -4.39
N SER A 178 18.99 -16.89 -4.75
CA SER A 178 19.74 -17.10 -5.98
C SER A 178 21.17 -17.51 -5.63
N ASP A 179 21.71 -18.49 -6.35
CA ASP A 179 23.13 -18.84 -6.28
C ASP A 179 24.00 -17.90 -7.15
N ASN A 180 23.37 -17.03 -7.95
CA ASN A 180 24.07 -16.10 -8.81
C ASN A 180 24.59 -14.90 -8.00
N THR A 181 25.91 -14.75 -7.95
CA THR A 181 26.58 -13.63 -7.29
C THR A 181 27.20 -12.65 -8.29
N ASP A 182 26.98 -12.84 -9.60
CA ASP A 182 27.46 -11.93 -10.62
C ASP A 182 26.78 -10.55 -10.47
N THR A 183 27.58 -9.51 -10.56
CA THR A 183 27.13 -8.11 -10.53
C THR A 183 27.74 -7.29 -11.67
N SER A 184 28.37 -7.98 -12.64
CA SER A 184 29.10 -7.35 -13.75
C SER A 184 28.18 -6.73 -14.80
N ASN A 185 26.88 -7.08 -14.82
CA ASN A 185 25.89 -6.51 -15.74
C ASN A 185 25.33 -5.16 -15.28
N GLY A 186 25.98 -4.49 -14.33
CA GLY A 186 25.65 -3.14 -13.89
C GLY A 186 24.75 -3.08 -12.66
N THR A 187 23.89 -2.07 -12.60
CA THR A 187 23.01 -1.81 -11.45
C THR A 187 21.58 -1.70 -11.92
N LEU A 188 20.69 -2.52 -11.35
CA LEU A 188 19.25 -2.43 -11.50
C LEU A 188 18.71 -1.45 -10.46
N LYS A 189 18.23 -0.29 -10.91
CA LYS A 189 17.63 0.73 -10.05
C LYS A 189 16.14 0.51 -9.95
N ILE A 190 15.66 0.17 -8.75
CA ILE A 190 14.25 -0.08 -8.50
C ILE A 190 13.68 1.03 -7.63
N SER A 191 12.56 1.61 -8.06
CA SER A 191 11.79 2.51 -7.24
C SER A 191 10.67 1.79 -6.48
N MET A 192 10.46 2.20 -5.24
CA MET A 192 9.38 1.75 -4.37
C MET A 192 9.02 2.82 -3.34
N GLU A 193 7.92 2.63 -2.60
CA GLU A 193 7.44 3.62 -1.63
C GLU A 193 8.19 3.58 -0.29
N CYS A 194 8.57 2.38 0.14
CA CYS A 194 9.13 2.09 1.46
C CYS A 194 8.21 2.49 2.64
N ALA A 195 6.88 2.47 2.43
CA ALA A 195 5.86 2.80 3.43
C ALA A 195 4.65 1.84 3.42
N TYR A 196 4.85 0.61 2.94
CA TYR A 196 3.81 -0.34 2.59
C TYR A 196 4.13 -1.77 3.05
N GLU A 197 4.04 -2.02 4.36
CA GLU A 197 4.24 -3.36 4.93
C GLU A 197 3.11 -4.34 4.54
N PRO A 198 3.40 -5.64 4.33
CA PRO A 198 4.71 -6.31 4.35
C PRO A 198 5.54 -6.21 3.06
N PHE A 199 5.04 -5.50 2.05
CA PHE A 199 5.64 -5.50 0.72
C PHE A 199 6.97 -4.73 0.68
N ASN A 200 6.97 -3.48 1.12
CA ASN A 200 8.19 -2.67 1.24
C ASN A 200 8.06 -1.64 2.37
N TRP A 201 9.03 -1.57 3.28
CA TRP A 201 9.06 -0.59 4.36
C TRP A 201 10.46 -0.07 4.64
N THR A 202 10.54 1.05 5.36
CA THR A 202 11.80 1.62 5.85
C THR A 202 12.11 1.12 7.26
N GLN A 203 13.33 0.67 7.48
CA GLN A 203 13.90 0.35 8.80
C GLN A 203 15.28 1.01 8.97
N THR A 204 15.80 1.02 10.19
CA THR A 204 17.03 1.74 10.55
C THR A 204 18.28 0.85 10.55
N THR A 205 18.10 -0.46 10.49
CA THR A 205 19.19 -1.44 10.43
C THR A 205 19.20 -2.22 9.12
N ALA A 206 20.34 -2.81 8.77
CA ALA A 206 20.45 -3.74 7.64
C ALA A 206 19.88 -5.15 7.95
N ALA A 207 19.16 -5.30 9.06
CA ALA A 207 18.72 -6.59 9.56
C ALA A 207 17.82 -7.32 8.56
N ASN A 208 17.84 -8.65 8.62
CA ASN A 208 16.93 -9.51 7.85
C ASN A 208 17.05 -9.29 6.33
N GLY A 209 18.25 -8.97 5.85
CA GLY A 209 18.52 -8.81 4.42
C GLY A 209 17.96 -7.54 3.79
N ALA A 210 17.77 -6.49 4.60
CA ALA A 210 17.38 -5.15 4.13
C ALA A 210 18.46 -4.52 3.24
N VAL A 211 18.05 -3.63 2.34
CA VAL A 211 18.90 -3.00 1.31
C VAL A 211 18.97 -1.49 1.57
N PRO A 212 20.14 -0.84 1.51
CA PRO A 212 20.25 0.59 1.73
C PRO A 212 19.37 1.41 0.77
N ILE A 213 18.67 2.41 1.30
CA ILE A 213 17.91 3.35 0.48
C ILE A 213 18.85 4.41 -0.07
N LYS A 214 18.89 4.57 -1.39
CA LYS A 214 19.77 5.53 -2.05
C LYS A 214 19.50 6.95 -1.56
N GLY A 215 20.58 7.67 -1.24
CA GLY A 215 20.50 9.07 -0.85
C GLY A 215 20.04 9.31 0.59
N SER A 216 19.89 8.25 1.39
CA SER A 216 19.50 8.34 2.79
C SER A 216 20.47 7.55 3.68
N SER A 217 20.95 8.20 4.75
CA SER A 217 21.89 7.59 5.71
C SER A 217 21.12 6.82 6.80
N ASN A 218 21.58 5.63 7.16
CA ASN A 218 21.00 4.78 8.21
C ASN A 218 19.53 4.41 7.98
N THR A 219 19.12 4.27 6.73
CA THR A 219 17.79 3.79 6.37
C THR A 219 17.89 2.72 5.29
N TYR A 220 17.12 1.65 5.46
CA TYR A 220 17.14 0.47 4.63
C TYR A 220 15.70 0.11 4.26
N ALA A 221 15.50 -0.33 3.02
CA ALA A 221 14.25 -0.92 2.58
C ALA A 221 14.27 -2.42 2.87
N ASN A 222 13.16 -2.96 3.36
CA ASN A 222 12.97 -4.39 3.47
C ASN A 222 11.53 -4.78 3.14
N GLY A 223 11.28 -6.08 2.96
CA GLY A 223 9.97 -6.64 2.68
C GLY A 223 9.95 -7.56 1.49
N TYR A 224 8.75 -8.05 1.18
CA TYR A 224 8.51 -9.00 0.11
C TYR A 224 9.04 -8.48 -1.24
N ASP A 225 8.69 -7.24 -1.59
CA ASP A 225 9.13 -6.58 -2.83
C ASP A 225 10.65 -6.42 -2.87
N VAL A 226 11.29 -6.17 -1.72
CA VAL A 226 12.75 -6.04 -1.62
C VAL A 226 13.44 -7.38 -1.86
N GLN A 227 12.92 -8.48 -1.29
CA GLN A 227 13.48 -9.81 -1.55
C GLN A 227 13.25 -10.24 -3.01
N MET A 228 12.09 -9.92 -3.60
CA MET A 228 11.85 -10.11 -5.04
C MET A 228 12.83 -9.29 -5.90
N ALA A 229 13.04 -8.01 -5.57
CA ALA A 229 13.97 -7.13 -6.28
C ALA A 229 15.42 -7.65 -6.21
N LYS A 230 15.85 -8.15 -5.04
CA LYS A 230 17.18 -8.76 -4.86
C LYS A 230 17.34 -10.01 -5.72
N TYR A 231 16.34 -10.89 -5.70
CA TYR A 231 16.35 -12.10 -6.52
C TYR A 231 16.42 -11.77 -8.01
N ILE A 232 15.58 -10.85 -8.49
CA ILE A 232 15.58 -10.40 -9.89
C ILE A 232 16.94 -9.81 -10.28
N ALA A 233 17.52 -8.94 -9.45
CA ALA A 233 18.83 -8.34 -9.73
C ALA A 233 19.92 -9.41 -9.81
N ALA A 234 19.94 -10.36 -8.87
CA ALA A 234 20.89 -11.47 -8.86
C ALA A 234 20.77 -12.34 -10.12
N GLU A 235 19.56 -12.73 -10.51
CA GLU A 235 19.34 -13.54 -11.72
C GLU A 235 19.71 -12.79 -13.02
N LEU A 236 19.64 -11.46 -13.02
CA LEU A 236 20.13 -10.62 -14.12
C LEU A 236 21.66 -10.42 -14.11
N GLY A 237 22.37 -10.89 -13.08
CA GLY A 237 23.80 -10.63 -12.88
C GLY A 237 24.10 -9.16 -12.57
N MET A 238 23.16 -8.46 -11.93
CA MET A 238 23.21 -7.04 -11.64
C MET A 238 23.27 -6.79 -10.11
N SER A 239 23.90 -5.69 -9.73
CA SER A 239 23.71 -5.12 -8.39
C SER A 239 22.33 -4.47 -8.26
N LEU A 240 21.79 -4.40 -7.04
CA LEU A 240 20.51 -3.73 -6.76
C LEU A 240 20.74 -2.36 -6.10
N GLU A 241 20.04 -1.33 -6.57
CA GLU A 241 19.93 -0.02 -5.93
C GLU A 241 18.45 0.33 -5.72
N ILE A 242 18.06 0.61 -4.48
CA ILE A 242 16.67 0.98 -4.15
C ILE A 242 16.54 2.49 -4.03
N VAL A 243 15.51 3.05 -4.67
CA VAL A 243 15.16 4.47 -4.63
C VAL A 243 13.76 4.65 -4.06
N ALA A 244 13.67 5.19 -2.85
CA ALA A 244 12.39 5.51 -2.23
C ALA A 244 11.75 6.75 -2.90
N ASN A 245 10.49 6.63 -3.30
CA ASN A 245 9.70 7.70 -3.91
C ASN A 245 8.24 7.62 -3.45
N GLU A 246 7.57 8.76 -3.34
CA GLU A 246 6.11 8.80 -3.13
C GLU A 246 5.36 8.10 -4.27
N TRP A 247 4.20 7.48 -3.99
CA TRP A 247 3.39 6.74 -4.96
C TRP A 247 3.25 7.41 -6.33
N ASP A 248 2.81 8.68 -6.34
CA ASP A 248 2.54 9.46 -7.55
C ASP A 248 3.80 9.71 -8.39
N SER A 249 5.00 9.51 -7.83
CA SER A 249 6.29 9.73 -8.50
C SER A 249 6.89 8.46 -9.10
N LEU A 250 6.35 7.28 -8.79
CA LEU A 250 6.91 5.99 -9.25
C LEU A 250 6.90 5.88 -10.78
N ILE A 251 5.73 6.06 -11.42
CA ILE A 251 5.60 5.99 -12.88
C ILE A 251 6.41 7.09 -13.59
N PRO A 252 6.36 8.37 -13.18
CA PRO A 252 7.24 9.39 -13.73
C PRO A 252 8.74 9.07 -13.62
N ALA A 253 9.18 8.44 -12.52
CA ALA A 253 10.58 8.07 -12.33
C ALA A 253 11.05 7.01 -13.34
N VAL A 254 10.23 6.00 -13.64
CA VAL A 254 10.59 4.98 -14.65
C VAL A 254 10.47 5.53 -16.07
N GLN A 255 9.46 6.36 -16.37
CA GLN A 255 9.30 6.97 -17.69
C GLN A 255 10.49 7.89 -18.05
N SER A 256 10.97 8.66 -17.07
CA SER A 256 12.14 9.54 -17.24
C SER A 256 13.47 8.78 -17.34
N GLY A 257 13.51 7.52 -16.93
CA GLY A 257 14.73 6.72 -16.85
C GLY A 257 15.60 7.04 -15.62
N ALA A 258 15.04 7.72 -14.61
CA ALA A 258 15.73 7.92 -13.33
C ALA A 258 15.95 6.59 -12.58
N VAL A 259 15.02 5.65 -12.77
CA VAL A 259 15.08 4.25 -12.34
C VAL A 259 14.76 3.33 -13.51
N ASP A 260 15.14 2.06 -13.40
CA ASP A 260 14.93 1.06 -14.44
C ASP A 260 13.55 0.39 -14.32
N GLY A 261 13.04 0.22 -13.09
CA GLY A 261 11.74 -0.39 -12.84
C GLY A 261 11.11 -0.01 -11.50
N ILE A 262 9.88 -0.49 -11.28
CA ILE A 262 9.09 -0.28 -10.06
C ILE A 262 8.71 -1.64 -9.48
N ILE A 263 8.98 -1.85 -8.18
CA ILE A 263 8.54 -3.02 -7.42
C ILE A 263 8.00 -2.50 -6.08
N ALA A 264 6.69 -2.23 -6.03
CA ALA A 264 6.11 -1.40 -4.97
C ALA A 264 4.67 -1.81 -4.60
N GLY A 265 4.32 -3.10 -4.63
CA GLY A 265 2.92 -3.51 -4.44
C GLY A 265 1.97 -3.01 -5.54
N MET A 266 2.49 -2.70 -6.73
CA MET A 266 1.73 -2.04 -7.79
C MET A 266 0.94 -3.02 -8.65
N SER A 267 -0.38 -2.84 -8.69
CA SER A 267 -1.26 -3.54 -9.62
C SER A 267 -1.16 -3.01 -11.06
N PRO A 268 -1.11 -3.88 -12.08
CA PRO A 268 -1.06 -3.48 -13.47
C PRO A 268 -2.48 -3.15 -13.97
N THR A 269 -3.04 -2.05 -13.49
CA THR A 269 -4.35 -1.57 -13.94
C THR A 269 -4.31 -1.19 -15.42
N GLU A 270 -5.47 -1.21 -16.09
CA GLU A 270 -5.56 -0.86 -17.52
C GLU A 270 -5.10 0.56 -17.83
N GLU A 271 -5.28 1.50 -16.89
CA GLU A 271 -4.73 2.85 -16.98
C GLU A 271 -3.21 2.84 -16.97
N ARG A 272 -2.58 2.14 -16.01
CA ARG A 272 -1.11 2.10 -15.90
C ARG A 272 -0.46 1.36 -17.04
N LYS A 273 -1.11 0.32 -17.60
CA LYS A 273 -0.62 -0.41 -18.80
C LYS A 273 -0.50 0.48 -20.04
N GLN A 274 -1.19 1.63 -20.07
CA GLN A 274 -1.03 2.63 -21.13
C GLN A 274 0.27 3.44 -20.95
N GLU A 275 0.77 3.55 -19.72
CA GLU A 275 1.90 4.39 -19.34
C GLU A 275 3.23 3.65 -19.21
N VAL A 276 3.18 2.38 -18.79
CA VAL A 276 4.33 1.51 -18.49
C VAL A 276 3.99 0.07 -18.89
N ASP A 277 5.02 -0.76 -19.08
CA ASP A 277 4.83 -2.19 -19.29
C ASP A 277 4.99 -2.95 -17.97
N PHE A 278 4.22 -4.03 -17.82
CA PHE A 278 4.26 -4.86 -16.63
C PHE A 278 4.70 -6.28 -16.96
N THR A 279 5.36 -6.90 -16.00
CA THR A 279 5.57 -8.35 -15.96
C THR A 279 4.27 -9.09 -15.66
N ASN A 280 4.33 -10.42 -15.70
CA ASN A 280 3.40 -11.29 -15.00
C ASN A 280 3.34 -10.90 -13.52
N CYS A 281 2.17 -11.06 -12.90
CA CYS A 281 2.03 -10.81 -11.47
C CYS A 281 2.83 -11.84 -10.66
N TYR A 282 3.69 -11.35 -9.77
CA TYR A 282 4.42 -12.20 -8.82
C TYR A 282 3.65 -12.42 -7.52
N TYR A 283 2.57 -11.67 -7.28
CA TYR A 283 1.69 -11.84 -6.13
C TYR A 283 0.24 -11.51 -6.51
N ARG A 284 -0.74 -12.16 -5.86
CA ARG A 284 -2.16 -11.83 -5.98
C ARG A 284 -2.81 -11.94 -4.60
N SER A 285 -3.64 -10.95 -4.26
CA SER A 285 -4.28 -10.89 -2.94
C SER A 285 -5.78 -10.67 -3.00
N ASN A 286 -6.46 -11.02 -1.91
CA ASN A 286 -7.79 -10.51 -1.63
C ASN A 286 -7.72 -9.06 -1.14
N LEU A 287 -8.68 -8.24 -1.56
CA LEU A 287 -8.91 -6.95 -0.91
C LEU A 287 -9.81 -7.14 0.31
N VAL A 288 -9.38 -6.57 1.42
CA VAL A 288 -10.05 -6.62 2.72
C VAL A 288 -10.27 -5.21 3.24
N ILE A 289 -11.06 -5.08 4.30
CA ILE A 289 -11.23 -3.81 5.02
C ILE A 289 -10.68 -3.94 6.43
N ILE A 290 -9.64 -3.18 6.73
CA ILE A 290 -9.04 -3.08 8.06
C ILE A 290 -9.87 -2.10 8.88
N TYR A 291 -10.22 -2.47 10.11
CA TYR A 291 -11.05 -1.66 11.01
C TYR A 291 -10.52 -1.72 12.45
N ASN A 292 -10.80 -0.67 13.22
CA ASN A 292 -10.51 -0.65 14.66
C ASN A 292 -11.68 -1.31 15.40
N LYS A 293 -11.44 -2.19 16.38
CA LYS A 293 -12.48 -2.94 17.13
C LYS A 293 -13.35 -2.01 17.99
#